data_AF-A0A329KRC0-F1
#
_entry.id   AF-A0A329KRC0-F1
#
_cell.length_a   1.000
_cell.length_b   1.000
_cell.length_c   1.000
_cell.angle_alpha   90.00
_cell.angle_beta   90.00
_cell.angle_gamma   90.00
#
_symmetry.space_group_name_H-M   'P 1'
#
loop_
_entity.id
_entity.type
_entity.pdbx_description
1 polymer ?
#
loop_
_entity_poly.entity_id
_entity_poly.type
_entity_poly.pdbx_seq_one_letter_code
_entity_poly.pdbx_strand_id
1 'polypeptide(L)'
;MRTRVAEMLGVEFAICAFSHCRDVVAAVTNAGGFGILGATAHSPQRLQSELAWIEEQTGGKPYGVDLLLPPKYVGAEQGGIDTSQARTLLPDEHRAFVDDLLARYGVTAPAAEPRGSLGGLNISPKTYEPLLDVAFSNNIRLIASALGPPPADLV
;
A
#
# COMPACT_ATOMS: atom_id res chain seq x y z
N MET A 1 -14.99 -5.41 24.98
CA MET A 1 -16.15 -5.96 24.24
C MET A 1 -15.59 -6.95 23.23
N ARG A 2 -15.79 -8.27 23.40
CA ARG A 2 -15.28 -9.25 22.43
C ARG A 2 -16.23 -9.34 21.24
N THR A 3 -15.83 -8.80 20.11
CA THR A 3 -16.56 -8.90 18.84
C THR A 3 -15.99 -10.06 18.03
N ARG A 4 -16.77 -10.60 17.09
CA ARG A 4 -16.31 -11.65 16.16
C ARG A 4 -15.02 -11.27 15.42
N VAL A 5 -14.85 -9.98 15.08
CA VAL A 5 -13.65 -9.48 14.40
C VAL A 5 -12.44 -9.49 15.35
N ALA A 6 -12.63 -9.05 16.61
CA ALA A 6 -11.57 -9.09 17.62
C ALA A 6 -11.09 -10.54 17.86
N GLU A 7 -12.02 -11.50 17.91
CA GLU A 7 -11.70 -12.93 18.04
C GLU A 7 -10.97 -13.48 16.81
N MET A 8 -11.43 -13.15 15.61
CA MET A 8 -10.81 -13.60 14.35
C MET A 8 -9.35 -13.15 14.21
N LEU A 9 -9.08 -11.89 14.61
CA LEU A 9 -7.75 -11.27 14.55
C LEU A 9 -6.89 -11.57 15.77
N GLY A 10 -7.47 -12.05 16.88
CA GLY A 10 -6.75 -12.31 18.12
C GLY A 10 -6.37 -11.05 18.90
N VAL A 11 -7.22 -10.02 18.88
CA VAL A 11 -6.98 -8.70 19.50
C VAL A 11 -8.04 -8.35 20.55
N GLU A 12 -7.77 -7.35 21.39
CA GLU A 12 -8.71 -6.90 22.44
C GLU A 12 -9.78 -5.96 21.87
N PHE A 13 -9.35 -5.06 20.99
CA PHE A 13 -10.19 -4.05 20.35
C PHE A 13 -10.17 -4.29 18.85
N ALA A 14 -11.36 -4.33 18.23
CA ALA A 14 -11.50 -4.41 16.78
C ALA A 14 -11.20 -3.04 16.11
N ILE A 15 -9.98 -2.53 16.33
CA ILE A 15 -9.45 -1.29 15.77
C ILE A 15 -8.28 -1.67 14.87
N CYS A 16 -8.49 -1.59 13.56
CA CYS A 16 -7.44 -1.80 12.57
C CYS A 16 -6.78 -0.46 12.23
N ALA A 17 -5.48 -0.33 12.44
CA ALA A 17 -4.74 0.91 12.20
C ALA A 17 -3.70 0.73 11.09
N PHE A 18 -3.96 1.34 9.94
CA PHE A 18 -3.02 1.42 8.84
C PHE A 18 -1.97 2.51 9.10
N SER A 19 -0.69 2.20 8.85
CA SER A 19 0.40 3.16 8.92
C SER A 19 1.59 2.75 8.04
N HIS A 20 2.34 3.73 7.53
CA HIS A 20 3.66 3.51 6.91
C HIS A 20 4.81 3.52 7.92
N CYS A 21 4.53 3.80 9.19
CA CYS A 21 5.51 3.83 10.26
C CYS A 21 5.36 2.57 11.12
N ARG A 22 6.39 1.70 11.11
CA ARG A 22 6.44 0.46 11.90
C ARG A 22 6.20 0.68 13.39
N ASP A 23 6.64 1.81 13.94
CA ASP A 23 6.50 2.16 15.36
C ASP A 23 5.01 2.35 15.73
N VAL A 24 4.23 2.97 14.85
CA VAL A 24 2.78 3.12 15.03
C VAL A 24 2.10 1.75 14.97
N VAL A 25 2.50 0.89 14.04
CA VAL A 25 1.99 -0.48 13.92
C VAL A 25 2.23 -1.25 15.22
N ALA A 26 3.47 -1.26 15.72
CA ALA A 26 3.83 -1.93 16.97
C ALA A 26 3.09 -1.34 18.18
N ALA A 27 2.95 -0.01 18.26
CA ALA A 27 2.25 0.66 19.35
C ALA A 27 0.76 0.26 19.39
N VAL A 28 0.07 0.27 18.25
CA VAL A 28 -1.34 -0.14 18.17
C VAL A 28 -1.51 -1.60 18.52
N THR A 29 -0.68 -2.48 17.96
CA THR A 29 -0.69 -3.91 18.28
C THR A 29 -0.47 -4.15 19.78
N ASN A 30 0.44 -3.40 20.41
CA ASN A 30 0.68 -3.53 21.84
C ASN A 30 -0.46 -3.01 22.71
N ALA A 31 -1.16 -1.96 22.26
CA ALA A 31 -2.34 -1.40 22.92
C ALA A 31 -3.61 -2.25 22.77
N GLY A 32 -3.52 -3.43 22.13
CA GLY A 32 -4.64 -4.35 21.97
C GLY A 32 -5.48 -4.13 20.72
N GLY A 33 -5.06 -3.23 19.81
CA GLY A 33 -5.60 -3.10 18.46
C GLY A 33 -4.86 -3.99 17.45
N PHE A 34 -5.13 -3.79 16.16
CA PHE A 34 -4.50 -4.53 15.07
C PHE A 34 -3.74 -3.56 14.14
N GLY A 35 -2.42 -3.50 14.27
CA GLY A 35 -1.58 -2.68 13.40
C GLY A 35 -1.41 -3.29 12.00
N ILE A 36 -1.43 -2.46 10.96
CA ILE A 36 -1.26 -2.87 9.56
C ILE A 36 -0.18 -1.99 8.90
N LEU A 37 0.90 -2.61 8.42
CA LEU A 37 2.01 -1.91 7.76
C LEU A 37 1.76 -1.71 6.26
N GLY A 38 1.73 -0.47 5.80
CA GLY A 38 1.71 -0.14 4.37
C GLY A 38 3.06 -0.38 3.70
N ALA A 39 3.18 -1.49 2.96
CA ALA A 39 4.45 -2.04 2.52
C ALA A 39 4.76 -1.85 1.03
N THR A 40 3.86 -1.29 0.22
CA THR A 40 4.02 -1.28 -1.26
C THR A 40 5.30 -0.59 -1.75
N ALA A 41 5.77 0.44 -1.04
CA ALA A 41 7.01 1.15 -1.41
C ALA A 41 8.31 0.47 -0.93
N HIS A 42 8.21 -0.68 -0.27
CA HIS A 42 9.38 -1.36 0.30
C HIS A 42 10.08 -2.23 -0.76
N SER A 43 11.38 -2.44 -0.59
CA SER A 43 12.04 -3.60 -1.18
C SER A 43 11.79 -4.84 -0.31
N PRO A 44 11.93 -6.08 -0.83
CA PRO A 44 11.80 -7.30 -0.04
C PRO A 44 12.71 -7.32 1.21
N GLN A 45 13.96 -6.87 1.08
CA GLN A 45 14.91 -6.82 2.20
C GLN A 45 14.50 -5.80 3.25
N ARG A 46 13.99 -4.64 2.80
CA ARG A 46 13.46 -3.62 3.71
C ARG A 46 12.22 -4.16 4.43
N LEU A 47 11.28 -4.75 3.71
CA LEU A 47 10.08 -5.34 4.29
C LEU A 47 10.44 -6.39 5.35
N GLN A 48 11.33 -7.34 5.05
CA GLN A 48 11.77 -8.34 6.01
C GLN A 48 12.34 -7.72 7.30
N SER A 49 13.12 -6.65 7.17
CA SER A 49 13.69 -5.93 8.31
C SER A 49 12.61 -5.23 9.15
N GLU A 50 11.59 -4.66 8.51
CA GLU A 50 10.48 -4.00 9.20
C GLU A 50 9.57 -5.01 9.91
N LEU A 51 9.24 -6.14 9.27
CA LEU A 51 8.40 -7.19 9.85
C LEU A 51 9.10 -7.85 11.04
N ALA A 52 10.38 -8.21 10.91
CA ALA A 52 11.16 -8.77 12.02
C ALA A 52 11.21 -7.83 13.22
N TRP A 53 11.36 -6.52 12.97
CA TRP A 53 11.33 -5.51 14.03
C TRP A 53 9.95 -5.43 14.70
N ILE A 54 8.86 -5.42 13.92
CA ILE A 54 7.49 -5.39 14.46
C ILE A 54 7.24 -6.62 15.35
N GLU A 55 7.65 -7.81 14.91
CA GLU A 55 7.49 -9.05 15.68
C GLU A 55 8.24 -8.99 17.01
N GLU A 56 9.49 -8.49 17.00
CA GLU A 56 10.29 -8.28 18.20
C GLU A 56 9.59 -7.29 19.17
N GLN A 57 9.14 -6.13 18.67
CA GLN A 57 8.53 -5.09 19.51
C GLN A 57 7.14 -5.46 20.04
N THR A 58 6.45 -6.36 19.36
CA THR A 58 5.09 -6.79 19.74
C THR A 58 5.08 -8.09 20.53
N GLY A 59 6.21 -8.77 20.67
CA GLY A 59 6.31 -10.07 21.33
C GLY A 59 5.46 -11.14 20.63
N GLY A 60 5.35 -11.07 19.30
CA GLY A 60 4.56 -12.01 18.49
C GLY A 60 3.04 -11.79 18.51
N LYS A 61 2.55 -10.66 19.01
CA LYS A 61 1.12 -10.29 18.88
C LYS A 61 0.74 -10.11 17.39
N PRO A 62 -0.52 -10.39 17.02
CA PRO A 62 -0.95 -10.41 15.62
C PRO A 62 -0.96 -9.01 15.01
N TYR A 63 -0.49 -8.92 13.76
CA TYR A 63 -0.45 -7.70 12.96
C TYR A 63 -0.68 -8.06 11.48
N GLY A 64 -0.83 -7.04 10.62
CA GLY A 64 -1.06 -7.22 9.19
C GLY A 64 -0.13 -6.41 8.31
N VAL A 65 -0.21 -6.67 7.01
CA VAL A 65 0.52 -5.97 5.95
C VAL A 65 -0.46 -5.52 4.88
N ASP A 66 -0.27 -4.32 4.35
CA ASP A 66 -1.06 -3.74 3.26
C ASP A 66 -0.21 -3.61 1.99
N LEU A 67 -0.73 -4.15 0.88
CA LEU A 67 -0.13 -4.11 -0.43
C LEU A 67 -1.16 -3.70 -1.48
N LEU A 68 -0.73 -2.90 -2.47
CA LEU A 68 -1.54 -2.60 -3.65
C LEU A 68 -1.55 -3.83 -4.58
N LEU A 69 -2.72 -4.47 -4.71
CA LEU A 69 -2.95 -5.69 -5.48
C LEU A 69 -4.06 -5.43 -6.52
N PRO A 70 -3.79 -4.64 -7.58
CA PRO A 70 -4.81 -4.23 -8.51
C PRO A 70 -5.31 -5.42 -9.35
N PRO A 71 -6.64 -5.63 -9.47
CA PRO A 71 -7.19 -6.70 -10.31
C PRO A 71 -7.02 -6.40 -11.81
N LYS A 72 -6.83 -5.13 -12.18
CA LYS A 72 -6.58 -4.67 -13.54
C LYS A 72 -5.36 -3.77 -13.54
N TYR A 73 -4.41 -4.09 -14.40
CA TYR A 73 -3.19 -3.32 -14.56
C TYR A 73 -2.94 -3.06 -16.05
N VAL A 74 -2.85 -1.78 -16.43
CA VAL A 74 -2.61 -1.38 -17.82
C VAL A 74 -1.17 -1.71 -18.19
N GLY A 75 -0.99 -2.46 -19.28
CA GLY A 75 0.33 -2.94 -19.69
C GLY A 75 0.84 -4.13 -18.87
N ALA A 76 -0.03 -4.86 -18.14
CA ALA A 76 0.39 -6.04 -17.36
C ALA A 76 1.20 -7.07 -18.15
N GLU A 77 0.77 -7.38 -19.37
CA GLU A 77 1.46 -8.26 -20.31
C GLU A 77 2.88 -7.77 -20.67
N GLN A 78 3.13 -6.45 -20.57
CA GLN A 78 4.37 -5.79 -20.97
C GLN A 78 5.23 -5.35 -19.76
N GLY A 79 4.79 -5.62 -18.53
CA GLY A 79 5.47 -5.19 -17.30
C GLY A 79 5.13 -3.77 -16.83
N GLY A 80 4.04 -3.20 -17.33
CA GLY A 80 3.55 -1.87 -17.02
C GLY A 80 3.76 -0.84 -18.12
N ILE A 81 3.27 0.37 -17.88
CA ILE A 81 3.53 1.54 -18.73
C ILE A 81 4.34 2.57 -17.95
N ASP A 82 5.27 3.25 -18.62
CA ASP A 82 6.03 4.32 -18.02
C ASP A 82 5.22 5.64 -17.96
N THR A 83 5.76 6.64 -17.26
CA THR A 83 5.09 7.95 -17.10
C THR A 83 4.88 8.70 -18.42
N SER A 84 5.69 8.46 -19.43
CA SER A 84 5.55 9.08 -20.75
C SER A 84 4.40 8.43 -21.54
N GLN A 85 4.29 7.11 -21.49
CA GLN A 85 3.19 6.33 -22.05
C GLN A 85 1.87 6.63 -21.32
N ALA A 86 1.90 6.74 -19.98
CA ALA A 86 0.71 7.12 -19.22
C ALA A 86 0.22 8.53 -19.59
N ARG A 87 1.12 9.46 -19.90
CA ARG A 87 0.74 10.81 -20.35
C ARG A 87 0.06 10.80 -21.71
N THR A 88 0.43 9.91 -22.63
CA THR A 88 -0.22 9.84 -23.95
C THR A 88 -1.63 9.27 -23.89
N LEU A 89 -2.01 8.60 -22.78
CA LEU A 89 -3.37 8.10 -22.55
C LEU A 89 -4.36 9.18 -22.11
N LEU A 90 -3.91 10.37 -21.72
CA LEU A 90 -4.78 11.46 -21.29
C LEU A 90 -5.22 12.32 -22.50
N PRO A 91 -6.53 12.35 -22.84
CA PRO A 91 -7.03 13.22 -23.90
C PRO A 91 -6.73 14.70 -23.62
N ASP A 92 -6.54 15.47 -24.69
CA ASP A 92 -6.20 16.89 -24.58
C ASP A 92 -7.30 17.70 -23.90
N GLU A 93 -8.58 17.30 -24.00
CA GLU A 93 -9.68 17.99 -23.34
C GLU A 93 -9.56 17.96 -21.80
N HIS A 94 -9.01 16.88 -21.23
CA HIS A 94 -8.78 16.81 -19.78
C HIS A 94 -7.68 17.77 -19.33
N ARG A 95 -6.66 17.99 -20.16
CA ARG A 95 -5.58 18.95 -19.88
C ARG A 95 -6.12 20.37 -19.94
N ALA A 96 -6.84 20.69 -21.01
CA ALA A 96 -7.48 21.98 -21.20
C ALA A 96 -8.45 22.31 -20.06
N PHE A 97 -9.21 21.32 -19.59
CA PHE A 97 -10.12 21.48 -18.45
C PHE A 97 -9.37 21.86 -17.15
N VAL A 98 -8.25 21.19 -16.84
CA VAL A 98 -7.45 21.52 -15.65
C VAL A 98 -6.80 22.90 -15.79
N ASP A 99 -6.27 23.23 -16.96
CA ASP A 99 -5.67 24.54 -17.23
C ASP A 99 -6.70 25.67 -17.08
N ASP A 100 -7.91 25.50 -17.61
CA ASP A 100 -9.02 26.43 -17.44
C ASP A 100 -9.41 26.59 -15.96
N LEU A 101 -9.48 25.48 -15.21
CA LEU A 101 -9.81 25.51 -13.79
C LEU A 101 -8.76 26.31 -13.00
N LEU A 102 -7.47 26.08 -13.26
CA LEU A 102 -6.37 26.80 -12.61
C LEU A 102 -6.42 28.29 -12.94
N ALA A 103 -6.61 28.64 -14.22
CA ALA A 103 -6.73 30.03 -14.66
C ALA A 103 -7.93 30.74 -14.02
N ARG A 104 -9.10 30.09 -14.02
CA ARG A 104 -10.36 30.62 -13.48
C ARG A 104 -10.26 30.99 -12.01
N TYR A 105 -9.51 30.23 -11.22
CA TYR A 105 -9.33 30.47 -9.79
C TYR A 105 -8.00 31.15 -9.44
N GLY A 106 -7.24 31.63 -10.45
CA GLY A 106 -5.98 32.33 -10.23
C GLY A 106 -4.90 31.47 -9.57
N VAL A 107 -4.97 30.15 -9.70
CA VAL A 107 -3.99 29.22 -9.15
C VAL A 107 -2.81 29.14 -10.10
N THR A 108 -1.65 29.67 -9.70
CA THR A 108 -0.42 29.50 -10.45
C THR A 108 -0.02 28.02 -10.40
N ALA A 109 0.06 27.38 -11.56
CA ALA A 109 0.62 26.04 -11.64
C ALA A 109 2.04 26.08 -11.05
N PRO A 110 2.40 25.17 -10.13
CA PRO A 110 3.77 25.10 -9.64
C PRO A 110 4.70 24.90 -10.84
N ALA A 111 5.90 25.48 -10.79
CA ALA A 111 6.94 25.16 -11.74
C ALA A 111 7.04 23.64 -11.86
N ALA A 112 7.26 23.15 -13.09
CA ALA A 112 7.48 21.73 -13.37
C ALA A 112 8.82 21.28 -12.79
N GLU A 113 9.00 21.44 -11.49
CA GLU A 113 9.95 20.67 -10.72
C GLU A 113 9.53 19.21 -10.94
N PRO A 114 10.45 18.34 -11.39
CA PRO A 114 10.24 16.93 -11.28
C PRO A 114 10.19 16.67 -9.78
N ARG A 115 9.00 16.81 -9.17
CA ARG A 115 8.70 16.16 -7.91
C ARG A 115 9.08 14.73 -8.20
N GLY A 116 10.22 14.30 -7.62
CA GLY A 116 10.62 12.91 -7.64
C GLY A 116 9.35 12.18 -7.27
N SER A 117 8.78 11.47 -8.24
CA SER A 117 7.52 10.79 -8.05
C SER A 117 7.66 10.08 -6.72
N LEU A 118 6.75 10.33 -5.78
CA LEU A 118 6.71 9.67 -4.47
C LEU A 118 6.49 8.18 -4.74
N GLY A 119 7.53 7.49 -5.23
CA GLY A 119 7.42 6.26 -5.98
C GLY A 119 6.43 6.40 -7.14
N GLY A 120 6.89 6.36 -8.37
CA GLY A 120 6.05 5.76 -9.39
C GLY A 120 5.93 4.31 -8.96
N LEU A 121 4.99 3.99 -8.08
CA LEU A 121 4.74 2.63 -7.63
C LEU A 121 4.26 1.94 -8.91
N ASN A 122 5.19 1.33 -9.63
CA ASN A 122 4.90 0.46 -10.75
C ASN A 122 4.27 -0.79 -10.13
N ILE A 123 2.98 -0.70 -9.82
CA ILE A 123 2.26 -1.74 -9.08
C ILE A 123 1.89 -2.82 -10.09
N SER A 124 2.78 -3.80 -10.21
CA SER A 124 2.62 -4.96 -11.07
C SER A 124 2.83 -6.25 -10.27
N PRO A 125 2.37 -7.41 -10.76
CA PRO A 125 2.64 -8.70 -10.14
C PRO A 125 4.12 -8.91 -9.81
N LYS A 126 5.01 -8.62 -10.76
CA LYS A 126 6.47 -8.71 -10.58
C LYS A 126 7.01 -7.88 -9.42
N THR A 127 6.33 -6.80 -9.04
CA THR A 127 6.75 -5.93 -7.94
C THR A 127 6.15 -6.32 -6.60
N TYR A 128 4.91 -6.81 -6.56
CA TYR A 128 4.26 -7.17 -5.30
C TYR A 128 4.47 -8.64 -4.91
N GLU A 129 4.69 -9.55 -5.85
CA GLU A 129 4.90 -10.99 -5.58
C GLU A 129 6.06 -11.24 -4.61
N PRO A 130 7.26 -10.64 -4.79
CA PRO A 130 8.34 -10.81 -3.82
C PRO A 130 8.00 -10.23 -2.44
N LEU A 131 7.13 -9.22 -2.35
CA LEU A 131 6.67 -8.66 -1.09
C LEU A 131 5.67 -9.59 -0.40
N LEU A 132 4.81 -10.28 -1.17
CA LEU A 132 3.94 -11.32 -0.66
C LEU A 132 4.74 -12.51 -0.12
N ASP A 133 5.78 -12.95 -0.83
CA ASP A 133 6.67 -14.03 -0.36
C ASP A 133 7.29 -13.69 1.01
N VAL A 134 7.78 -12.46 1.16
CA VAL A 134 8.29 -11.97 2.46
C VAL A 134 7.16 -11.94 3.48
N ALA A 135 6.02 -11.35 3.16
CA ALA A 135 4.90 -11.22 4.09
C ALA A 135 4.42 -12.60 4.60
N PHE A 136 4.26 -13.59 3.72
CA PHE A 136 3.86 -14.96 4.06
C PHE A 136 4.94 -15.78 4.77
N SER A 137 6.22 -15.39 4.66
CA SER A 137 7.31 -15.99 5.42
C SER A 137 7.41 -15.47 6.86
N ASN A 138 6.63 -14.45 7.22
CA ASN A 138 6.56 -13.86 8.57
C ASN A 138 5.21 -14.20 9.22
N ASN A 139 5.08 -13.98 10.53
CA ASN A 139 3.88 -14.37 11.29
C ASN A 139 2.76 -13.31 11.20
N ILE A 140 2.45 -12.87 9.98
CA ILE A 140 1.34 -11.95 9.74
C ILE A 140 0.01 -12.68 9.90
N ARG A 141 -1.03 -11.95 10.33
CA ARG A 141 -2.38 -12.50 10.48
C ARG A 141 -3.32 -12.11 9.35
N LEU A 142 -3.00 -11.06 8.59
CA LEU A 142 -3.84 -10.50 7.55
C LEU A 142 -3.02 -9.78 6.47
N ILE A 143 -3.41 -9.98 5.21
CA ILE A 143 -3.06 -9.09 4.09
C ILE A 143 -4.24 -8.20 3.80
N ALA A 144 -4.03 -6.88 3.82
CA ALA A 144 -4.96 -5.90 3.29
C ALA A 144 -4.69 -5.71 1.79
N SER A 145 -5.64 -6.17 0.97
CA SER A 145 -5.61 -5.99 -0.48
C SER A 145 -6.13 -4.60 -0.83
N ALA A 146 -5.23 -3.68 -1.15
CA ALA A 146 -5.61 -2.36 -1.61
C ALA A 146 -5.82 -2.36 -3.14
N LEU A 147 -6.72 -1.49 -3.63
CA LEU A 147 -7.21 -1.40 -5.02
C LEU A 147 -8.21 -2.47 -5.49
N GLY A 148 -8.79 -3.23 -4.57
CA GLY A 148 -9.89 -4.15 -4.88
C GLY A 148 -9.73 -5.52 -4.25
N PRO A 149 -10.52 -6.51 -4.70
CA PRO A 149 -10.34 -7.88 -4.25
C PRO A 149 -8.93 -8.37 -4.63
N PRO A 150 -8.31 -9.22 -3.80
CA PRO A 150 -7.03 -9.81 -4.14
C PRO A 150 -7.16 -10.64 -5.43
N PRO A 151 -6.07 -10.77 -6.21
CA PRO A 151 -5.94 -11.73 -7.29
C PRO A 151 -6.44 -13.13 -6.89
N ALA A 152 -7.10 -13.83 -7.82
CA ALA A 152 -7.76 -15.10 -7.53
C ALA A 152 -6.80 -16.23 -7.14
N ASP A 153 -5.52 -16.11 -7.51
CA ASP A 153 -4.42 -17.00 -7.15
C ASP A 153 -3.91 -16.81 -5.71
N LEU A 154 -4.36 -15.76 -5.01
CA LEU A 154 -4.02 -15.48 -3.60
C LEU A 154 -5.06 -15.94 -2.58
N VAL A 155 -6.23 -16.45 -3.00
CA VAL A 155 -7.37 -16.79 -2.13
C VAL A 155 -7.76 -18.27 -2.22
#